data_AF-A0AAU9I799-F1
#
_entry.id   AF-A0AAU9I799-F1
#
_cell.length_a   1.000
_cell.length_b   1.000
_cell.length_c   1.000
_cell.angle_alpha   90.00
_cell.angle_beta   90.00
_cell.angle_gamma   90.00
#
_symmetry.space_group_name_H-M   'P 1'
#
loop_
_entity.id
_entity.type
_entity.pdbx_description
1 polymer ?
#
loop_
_entity_poly.entity_id
_entity_poly.type
_entity_poly.pdbx_seq_one_letter_code
_entity_poly.pdbx_strand_id
1 'polypeptide(L)'
;MMLKSLCQIGIIVLNKTLKPVNSALFGLIYIIVFLSFTIFCIKRKPYNYHRFNLWLSVSHFAVLWSLVVSSIFLVSGNRFTLFWIFLEYLGWIIIIIAGVLIQTKFYPSLLYREKTLDISLFFRFSLGRNAMEKSLFLEMTRKRNQNSQKIDKFGVEVCNK
;
A
#
# COMPACT_ATOMS: atom_id res chain seq x y z
N MET A 1 5.25 0.04 -8.14
CA MET A 1 6.67 0.41 -7.88
C MET A 1 7.43 0.69 -9.18
N MET A 2 7.41 -0.20 -10.18
CA MET A 2 8.17 -0.02 -11.43
C MET A 2 7.91 1.29 -12.18
N LEU A 3 6.65 1.76 -12.26
CA LEU A 3 6.31 3.01 -12.95
C LEU A 3 6.95 4.26 -12.30
N LYS A 4 7.07 4.28 -10.96
CA LYS A 4 7.71 5.39 -10.24
C LYS A 4 9.20 5.45 -10.56
N SER A 5 9.86 4.30 -10.57
CA SER A 5 11.28 4.18 -10.92
C SER A 5 11.54 4.58 -12.38
N LEU A 6 10.69 4.16 -13.32
CA LEU A 6 10.79 4.58 -14.72
C LEU A 6 10.62 6.09 -14.89
N CYS A 7 9.64 6.69 -14.21
CA CYS A 7 9.44 8.14 -14.23
C CYS A 7 10.64 8.90 -13.64
N GLN A 8 11.21 8.41 -12.54
CA GLN A 8 12.43 8.98 -11.94
C GLN A 8 13.63 8.93 -12.89
N ILE A 9 13.85 7.79 -13.55
CA ILE A 9 14.94 7.65 -14.53
C ILE A 9 14.73 8.63 -15.70
N GLY A 10 13.49 8.72 -16.23
CA GLY A 10 13.16 9.67 -17.29
C GLY A 10 13.44 11.11 -16.91
N ILE A 11 13.05 11.52 -15.70
CA ILE A 11 13.37 12.83 -15.12
C ILE A 11 14.87 13.09 -15.04
N ILE A 12 15.66 12.11 -14.62
CA ILE A 12 17.12 12.25 -14.48
C ILE A 12 17.78 12.46 -15.86
N VAL A 13 17.34 11.70 -16.86
CA VAL A 13 17.82 11.85 -18.24
C VAL A 13 17.46 13.24 -18.75
N LEU A 14 16.21 13.68 -18.56
CA LEU A 14 15.73 15.00 -18.95
C LEU A 14 16.57 16.13 -18.33
N ASN A 15 16.93 15.98 -17.05
CA ASN A 15 17.77 16.93 -16.33
C ASN A 15 19.18 17.02 -16.93
N LYS A 16 19.78 15.90 -17.33
CA LYS A 16 21.10 15.92 -17.98
C LYS A 16 21.08 16.49 -19.39
N THR A 17 20.01 16.30 -20.16
CA THR A 17 19.97 16.70 -21.57
C THR A 17 19.46 18.13 -21.79
N LEU A 18 18.37 18.52 -21.12
CA LEU A 18 17.66 19.78 -21.42
C LEU A 18 18.08 20.95 -20.54
N LYS A 19 18.50 20.70 -19.30
CA LYS A 19 18.93 21.75 -18.37
C LYS A 19 20.10 22.61 -18.91
N PRO A 20 21.13 22.05 -19.57
CA PRO A 20 22.23 22.85 -20.09
C PRO A 20 21.82 23.78 -21.24
N VAL A 21 20.80 23.40 -22.01
CA VAL A 21 20.35 24.14 -23.20
C VAL A 21 19.43 25.28 -22.81
N ASN A 22 18.42 25.01 -21.98
CA ASN A 22 17.47 26.03 -21.51
C ASN A 22 16.83 25.62 -20.18
N SER A 23 17.35 26.21 -19.08
CA SER A 23 16.86 25.95 -17.72
C SER A 23 15.39 26.31 -17.50
N ALA A 24 14.89 27.37 -18.16
CA ALA A 24 13.50 27.80 -18.01
C ALA A 24 12.52 26.84 -18.71
N LEU A 25 12.87 26.42 -19.94
CA LEU A 25 12.09 25.41 -20.68
C LEU A 25 12.07 24.07 -19.93
N PHE A 26 13.21 23.66 -19.39
CA PHE A 26 13.30 22.45 -18.57
C PHE A 26 12.37 22.50 -17.35
N GLY A 27 12.34 23.62 -16.62
CA GLY A 27 11.43 23.81 -15.48
C GLY A 27 9.96 23.67 -15.86
N LEU A 28 9.55 24.26 -16.99
CA LEU A 28 8.18 24.17 -17.48
C LEU A 28 7.78 22.73 -17.86
N ILE A 29 8.63 22.03 -18.62
CA ILE A 29 8.39 20.62 -18.97
C ILE A 29 8.32 19.76 -17.70
N TYR A 30 9.20 20.02 -16.74
CA TYR A 30 9.23 19.30 -15.48
C TYR A 30 7.93 19.47 -14.67
N ILE A 31 7.38 20.68 -14.60
CA ILE A 31 6.08 20.94 -13.96
C ILE A 31 4.98 20.13 -14.64
N ILE A 32 4.92 20.10 -15.98
CA ILE A 32 3.89 19.35 -16.72
C ILE A 32 3.98 17.85 -16.44
N VAL A 33 5.20 17.29 -16.49
CA VAL A 33 5.43 15.87 -16.21
C VAL A 33 5.07 15.54 -14.76
N PHE A 34 5.48 16.38 -13.81
CA PHE A 34 5.17 16.15 -12.39
C PHE A 34 3.67 16.31 -12.06
N LEU A 35 2.99 17.25 -12.72
CA LEU A 35 1.54 17.43 -12.60
C LEU A 35 0.78 16.22 -13.12
N SER A 36 1.15 15.70 -14.30
CA SER A 36 0.52 14.49 -14.85
C SER A 36 0.74 13.26 -13.96
N PHE A 37 1.95 13.12 -13.40
CA PHE A 37 2.25 12.08 -12.41
C PHE A 37 1.40 12.23 -11.14
N THR A 38 1.25 13.46 -10.63
CA THR A 38 0.44 13.75 -9.44
C THR A 38 -1.03 13.39 -9.66
N ILE A 39 -1.61 13.79 -10.80
CA ILE A 39 -2.99 13.45 -11.16
C ILE A 39 -3.16 11.93 -11.24
N PHE A 40 -2.21 11.23 -11.86
CA PHE A 40 -2.23 9.77 -11.94
C PHE A 40 -2.22 9.13 -10.54
N CYS A 41 -1.36 9.60 -9.63
CA CYS A 41 -1.28 9.12 -8.26
C CYS A 41 -2.59 9.36 -7.47
N ILE A 42 -3.20 10.53 -7.62
CA ILE A 42 -4.47 10.85 -6.95
C ILE A 42 -5.60 9.94 -7.44
N LYS A 43 -5.69 9.67 -8.76
CA LYS A 43 -6.73 8.79 -9.32
C LYS A 43 -6.55 7.32 -8.93
N ARG A 44 -5.31 6.84 -8.87
CA ARG A 44 -5.02 5.43 -8.55
C ARG A 44 -5.14 5.10 -7.06
N LYS A 45 -5.06 6.09 -6.16
CA LYS A 45 -5.09 5.90 -4.69
C LYS A 45 -4.18 4.74 -4.25
N PRO A 46 -2.85 4.89 -4.37
CA PRO A 46 -1.90 3.78 -4.24
C PRO A 46 -1.89 3.13 -2.85
N TYR A 47 -2.38 3.80 -1.82
CA TYR A 47 -2.48 3.25 -0.47
C TYR A 47 -3.91 2.86 -0.12
N ASN A 48 -4.08 1.74 0.59
CA ASN A 48 -5.40 1.34 1.10
C ASN A 48 -5.92 2.31 2.17
N TYR A 49 -5.00 2.91 2.93
CA TYR A 49 -5.32 3.85 4.00
C TYR A 49 -5.50 5.27 3.45
N HIS A 50 -6.71 5.82 3.62
CA HIS A 50 -7.04 7.16 3.14
C HIS A 50 -6.14 8.28 3.70
N ARG A 51 -5.67 8.18 4.95
CA ARG A 51 -4.74 9.16 5.55
C ARG A 51 -3.42 9.23 4.77
N PHE A 52 -2.88 8.09 4.38
CA PHE A 52 -1.64 8.05 3.61
C PHE A 52 -1.83 8.61 2.20
N ASN A 53 -3.00 8.39 1.58
CA ASN A 53 -3.34 9.03 0.30
C ASN A 53 -3.45 10.56 0.43
N LEU A 54 -4.02 11.06 1.53
CA LEU A 54 -4.07 12.50 1.81
C LEU A 54 -2.67 13.08 1.93
N TRP A 55 -1.82 12.49 2.79
CA TRP A 55 -0.45 12.97 2.98
C TRP A 55 0.37 12.86 1.69
N LEU A 56 0.17 11.80 0.91
CA LEU A 56 0.78 11.69 -0.42
C LEU A 56 0.36 12.86 -1.31
N SER A 57 -0.92 13.21 -1.34
CA SER A 57 -1.41 14.34 -2.13
C SER A 57 -0.83 15.66 -1.62
N VAL A 58 -0.82 15.89 -0.31
CA VAL A 58 -0.23 17.09 0.33
C VAL A 58 1.26 17.21 -0.04
N SER A 59 2.02 16.12 0.03
CA SER A 59 3.43 16.12 -0.38
C SER A 59 3.62 16.44 -1.86
N HIS A 60 2.79 15.90 -2.76
CA HIS A 60 2.87 16.26 -4.19
C HIS A 60 2.51 17.74 -4.43
N PHE A 61 1.52 18.28 -3.72
CA PHE A 61 1.17 19.70 -3.80
C PHE A 61 2.31 20.59 -3.29
N ALA A 62 2.99 20.21 -2.20
CA ALA A 62 4.17 20.92 -1.72
C ALA A 62 5.28 20.95 -2.78
N VAL A 63 5.57 19.82 -3.42
CA VAL A 63 6.55 19.77 -4.52
C VAL A 63 6.11 20.62 -5.71
N LEU A 64 4.84 20.56 -6.12
CA LEU A 64 4.32 21.41 -7.20
C LEU A 64 4.48 22.90 -6.88
N TRP A 65 4.19 23.30 -5.66
CA TRP A 65 4.40 24.66 -5.18
C TRP A 65 5.88 25.07 -5.34
N SER A 66 6.81 24.28 -4.80
CA SER A 66 8.24 24.53 -4.93
C SER A 66 8.70 24.67 -6.37
N LEU A 67 8.15 23.87 -7.29
CA LEU A 67 8.49 23.92 -8.71
C LEU A 67 7.97 25.18 -9.39
N VAL A 68 6.75 25.59 -9.08
CA VAL A 68 6.17 26.84 -9.60
C VAL A 68 6.99 28.03 -9.12
N VAL A 69 7.24 28.10 -7.81
CA VAL A 69 8.03 29.18 -7.19
C VAL A 69 9.44 29.22 -7.81
N SER A 70 10.13 28.08 -7.89
CA SER A 70 11.47 28.00 -8.49
C SER A 70 11.49 28.39 -9.97
N SER A 71 10.45 28.05 -10.73
CA SER A 71 10.37 28.39 -12.15
C SER A 71 10.14 29.88 -12.38
N ILE A 72 9.28 30.51 -11.58
CA ILE A 72 9.05 31.96 -11.65
C ILE A 72 10.31 32.72 -11.22
N PHE A 73 11.04 32.24 -10.20
CA PHE A 73 12.33 32.80 -9.79
C PHE A 73 13.35 32.83 -10.92
N LEU A 74 13.48 31.72 -11.66
CA LEU A 74 14.36 31.61 -12.82
C LEU A 74 13.99 32.64 -13.90
N VAL A 75 12.70 32.85 -14.16
CA VAL A 75 12.22 33.82 -15.17
C VAL A 75 12.41 35.26 -14.71
N SER A 76 12.28 35.54 -13.41
CA SER A 76 12.40 36.88 -12.83
C SER A 76 13.84 37.44 -12.82
N GLY A 77 14.83 36.64 -13.20
CA GLY A 77 16.22 37.10 -13.30
C GLY A 77 16.85 37.42 -11.94
N ASN A 78 16.43 36.71 -10.90
CA ASN A 78 17.13 36.64 -9.60
C ASN A 78 17.24 37.98 -8.81
N ARG A 79 16.37 38.96 -9.07
CA ARG A 79 16.48 40.31 -8.47
C ARG A 79 16.09 40.40 -6.99
N PHE A 80 15.30 39.44 -6.47
CA PHE A 80 14.73 39.48 -5.12
C PHE A 80 14.86 38.16 -4.37
N THR A 81 16.07 37.61 -4.26
CA THR A 81 16.32 36.27 -3.68
C THR A 81 15.71 36.07 -2.28
N LEU A 82 15.77 37.07 -1.39
CA LEU A 82 15.20 36.96 -0.04
C LEU A 82 13.67 36.84 -0.04
N PHE A 83 12.99 37.59 -0.91
CA PHE A 83 11.54 37.52 -1.04
C PHE A 83 11.08 36.14 -1.52
N TRP A 84 11.85 35.54 -2.44
CA TRP A 84 11.58 34.20 -2.95
C TRP A 84 11.67 33.12 -1.88
N ILE A 85 12.71 33.17 -1.05
CA ILE A 85 12.87 32.23 0.08
C ILE A 85 11.69 32.37 1.05
N PHE A 86 11.29 33.60 1.37
CA PHE A 86 10.15 33.84 2.26
C PHE A 86 8.84 33.29 1.66
N LEU A 87 8.59 33.52 0.37
CA LEU A 87 7.42 33.02 -0.33
C LEU A 87 7.37 31.48 -0.36
N GLU A 88 8.52 30.84 -0.55
CA GLU A 88 8.63 29.37 -0.50
C GLU A 88 8.23 28.85 0.88
N TYR A 89 8.87 29.33 1.95
CA TYR A 89 8.55 28.90 3.32
C TYR A 89 7.11 29.19 3.72
N LEU A 90 6.58 30.35 3.34
CA LEU A 90 5.20 30.73 3.61
C LEU A 90 4.22 29.74 2.97
N GLY A 91 4.45 29.37 1.71
CA GLY A 91 3.61 28.39 1.01
C GLY A 91 3.68 27.00 1.67
N TRP A 92 4.87 26.56 2.09
CA TRP A 92 5.01 25.29 2.82
C TRP A 92 4.21 25.26 4.12
N ILE A 93 4.29 26.33 4.92
CA ILE A 93 3.55 26.45 6.17
C ILE A 93 2.04 26.34 5.90
N ILE A 94 1.53 27.07 4.90
CA ILE A 94 0.12 27.06 4.52
C ILE A 94 -0.32 25.65 4.09
N ILE A 95 0.47 24.95 3.27
CA ILE A 95 0.16 23.60 2.78
C ILE A 95 0.13 22.59 3.92
N ILE A 96 1.08 22.66 4.85
CA ILE A 96 1.13 21.76 6.02
C ILE A 96 -0.08 22.00 6.91
N ILE A 97 -0.38 23.26 7.24
CA ILE A 97 -1.54 23.61 8.08
C ILE A 97 -2.83 23.13 7.41
N ALA A 98 -3.01 23.37 6.11
CA ALA A 98 -4.16 22.89 5.37
C ALA A 98 -4.26 21.35 5.41
N GLY A 99 -3.15 20.64 5.22
CA GLY A 99 -3.10 19.18 5.33
C GLY A 99 -3.54 18.66 6.69
N VAL A 100 -3.07 19.29 7.77
CA VAL A 100 -3.46 18.95 9.15
C VAL A 100 -4.94 19.24 9.40
N LEU A 101 -5.45 20.40 8.98
CA LEU A 101 -6.87 20.76 9.14
C LEU A 101 -7.80 19.80 8.38
N ILE A 102 -7.43 19.38 7.17
CA ILE A 102 -8.20 18.40 6.41
C ILE A 102 -8.13 17.04 7.09
N GLN A 103 -6.98 16.63 7.63
CA GLN A 103 -6.86 15.38 8.36
C GLN A 103 -7.76 15.36 9.60
N THR A 104 -7.75 16.41 10.42
CA THR A 104 -8.55 16.46 11.64
C THR A 104 -10.04 16.48 11.34
N LYS A 105 -10.46 17.14 10.25
CA LYS A 105 -11.86 17.24 9.86
C LYS A 105 -12.41 15.97 9.18
N PHE A 106 -11.65 15.36 8.27
CA PHE A 106 -12.18 14.28 7.40
C PHE A 106 -11.70 12.88 7.78
N TYR A 107 -10.59 12.75 8.52
CA TYR A 107 -9.98 11.45 8.82
C TYR A 107 -9.65 11.31 10.32
N PRO A 108 -10.64 11.40 11.22
CA PRO A 108 -10.43 11.24 12.66
C PRO A 108 -9.70 9.93 12.95
N SER A 109 -8.87 9.92 14.01
CA SER A 109 -7.94 8.85 14.39
C SER A 109 -8.65 7.57 14.87
N LEU A 110 -9.52 6.99 14.05
CA LEU A 110 -9.92 5.61 14.18
C LEU A 110 -8.69 4.79 13.76
N LEU A 111 -7.91 4.35 14.75
CA LEU A 111 -7.00 3.22 14.58
C LEU A 111 -7.92 2.03 14.27
N TYR A 112 -8.23 1.80 13.00
CA TYR A 112 -8.88 0.55 12.60
C TYR A 112 -7.82 -0.52 12.78
N ARG A 113 -7.72 -1.05 14.01
CA ARG A 113 -7.07 -2.32 14.25
C ARG A 113 -7.95 -3.32 13.51
N GLU A 114 -7.50 -3.78 12.34
CA GLU A 114 -8.01 -5.05 11.82
C GLU A 114 -8.00 -6.00 13.02
N LYS A 115 -9.17 -6.54 13.39
CA LYS A 115 -9.26 -7.58 14.42
C LYS A 115 -8.16 -8.57 14.04
N THR A 116 -7.11 -8.62 14.85
CA THR A 116 -6.00 -9.55 14.63
C THR A 116 -6.66 -10.90 14.49
N LEU A 117 -6.61 -11.45 13.29
CA LEU A 117 -7.20 -12.73 12.96
C LEU A 117 -6.67 -13.67 14.02
N ASP A 118 -7.56 -14.16 14.87
CA ASP A 118 -7.15 -14.80 16.11
C ASP A 118 -6.34 -16.03 15.70
N ILE A 119 -5.00 -15.94 15.81
CA ILE A 119 -4.09 -16.97 15.32
C ILE A 119 -4.40 -18.28 16.04
N SER A 120 -4.93 -18.19 17.27
CA SER A 120 -5.48 -19.29 18.04
C SER A 120 -6.63 -20.02 17.33
N LEU A 121 -7.52 -19.31 16.62
CA LEU A 121 -8.61 -19.88 15.83
C LEU A 121 -8.08 -20.60 14.60
N PHE A 122 -7.07 -20.03 13.91
CA PHE A 122 -6.41 -20.67 12.78
C PHE A 122 -5.67 -21.95 13.21
N PHE A 123 -4.96 -21.91 14.35
CA PHE A 123 -4.33 -23.10 14.93
C PHE A 123 -5.36 -24.13 15.39
N ARG A 124 -6.47 -23.73 16.00
CA ARG A 124 -7.57 -24.66 16.36
C ARG A 124 -8.21 -25.30 15.14
N PHE A 125 -8.39 -24.56 14.05
CA PHE A 125 -8.89 -25.13 12.79
C PHE A 125 -7.88 -26.07 12.14
N SER A 126 -6.59 -25.72 12.13
CA SER A 126 -5.53 -26.55 11.56
C SER A 126 -5.27 -27.84 12.36
N LEU A 127 -5.18 -27.73 13.69
CA LEU A 127 -4.96 -28.87 14.59
C LEU A 127 -6.24 -29.70 14.79
N GLY A 128 -7.41 -29.07 14.81
CA GLY A 128 -8.70 -29.74 14.94
C GLY A 128 -9.01 -30.65 13.75
N ARG A 129 -8.57 -30.27 12.54
CA ARG A 129 -8.68 -31.13 11.34
C ARG A 129 -7.88 -32.43 11.50
N ASN A 130 -6.65 -32.34 12.02
CA ASN A 130 -5.78 -33.49 12.22
C ASN A 130 -6.27 -34.41 13.36
N ALA A 131 -6.86 -33.83 14.40
CA ALA A 131 -7.44 -34.60 15.51
C ALA A 131 -8.71 -35.35 15.07
N MET A 132 -9.58 -34.69 14.28
CA MET A 132 -10.81 -35.28 13.77
C MET A 132 -10.54 -36.37 12.72
N GLU A 133 -9.55 -36.18 11.86
CA GLU A 133 -9.12 -37.19 10.88
C GLU A 133 -8.60 -38.45 11.58
N LYS A 134 -7.82 -38.28 12.66
CA LYS A 134 -7.28 -39.40 13.45
C LYS A 134 -8.38 -40.16 14.20
N SER A 135 -9.36 -39.46 14.78
CA SER A 135 -10.49 -40.11 15.45
C SER A 135 -11.38 -40.86 14.48
N LEU A 136 -11.63 -40.29 13.30
CA LEU A 136 -12.47 -40.91 12.26
C LEU A 136 -11.78 -42.14 11.67
N PHE A 137 -10.46 -42.10 11.46
CA PHE A 137 -9.68 -43.27 11.03
C PHE A 137 -9.71 -44.39 12.07
N LEU A 138 -9.52 -44.07 13.37
CA LEU A 138 -9.61 -45.05 14.46
C LEU A 138 -11.00 -45.69 14.56
N GLU A 139 -12.06 -44.92 14.37
CA GLU A 139 -13.43 -45.43 14.40
C GLU A 139 -13.71 -46.38 13.21
N MET A 140 -13.21 -46.03 12.02
CA MET A 140 -13.30 -46.92 10.85
C MET A 140 -12.54 -48.23 11.05
N THR A 141 -11.34 -48.20 11.65
CA THR A 141 -10.55 -49.42 11.94
C THR A 141 -11.24 -50.29 12.98
N ARG A 142 -11.87 -49.68 14.00
CA ARG A 142 -12.62 -50.40 15.05
C ARG A 142 -13.85 -51.12 14.48
N LYS A 143 -14.62 -50.44 13.61
CA LYS A 143 -15.76 -51.05 12.91
C LYS A 143 -15.34 -52.19 11.99
N ARG A 144 -14.21 -52.07 11.30
CA ARG A 144 -13.66 -53.14 10.45
C ARG A 144 -13.28 -54.37 11.27
N ASN A 145 -12.59 -54.19 12.40
CA ASN A 145 -12.19 -55.30 13.28
C ASN A 145 -13.39 -56.02 13.93
N GLN A 146 -14.45 -55.29 14.32
CA GLN A 146 -15.68 -55.90 14.83
C GLN A 146 -16.40 -56.73 13.76
N ASN A 147 -16.41 -56.27 12.51
CA ASN A 147 -17.00 -57.03 11.41
C ASN A 147 -16.20 -58.30 11.09
N SER A 148 -14.85 -58.26 11.12
CA SER A 148 -14.02 -59.46 10.94
C SER A 148 -14.28 -60.51 12.02
N GLN A 149 -14.35 -60.13 13.30
CA GLN A 149 -14.67 -61.08 14.39
C GLN A 149 -16.06 -61.70 14.27
N LYS A 150 -17.02 -60.97 13.68
CA LYS A 150 -18.37 -61.48 13.43
C LYS A 150 -18.36 -62.55 12.32
N ILE A 151 -17.54 -62.36 11.29
CA ILE A 151 -17.37 -63.32 10.19
C ILE A 151 -16.69 -64.60 10.70
N ASP A 152 -15.66 -64.48 11.55
CA ASP A 152 -14.95 -65.63 12.11
C ASP A 152 -15.84 -66.48 13.02
N LYS A 153 -16.73 -65.85 13.81
CA LYS A 153 -17.70 -66.59 14.64
C LYS A 153 -18.75 -67.33 13.80
N PHE A 154 -19.22 -66.73 12.70
CA PHE A 154 -20.15 -67.40 11.79
C PHE A 154 -19.49 -68.52 10.97
N GLY A 155 -18.19 -68.40 10.65
CA GLY A 155 -17.44 -69.45 9.94
C GLY A 155 -17.22 -70.73 10.76
N VAL A 156 -17.08 -70.62 12.08
CA VAL A 156 -16.86 -71.79 12.97
C VAL A 156 -18.15 -72.58 13.23
N GLU A 157 -19.33 -71.95 13.20
CA GLU A 157 -20.61 -72.65 13.37
C GLU A 157 -21.06 -73.46 12.14
N VAL A 158 -20.56 -73.14 10.94
CA VAL A 158 -20.93 -73.85 9.70
C VAL A 158 -20.10 -75.11 9.47
N CYS A 159 -18.92 -75.24 10.10
CA CYS A 159 -18.06 -76.43 9.96
C CYS A 159 -18.35 -77.54 10.99
N ASN A 160 -19.35 -77.38 11.85
CA ASN A 160 -19.66 -78.30 12.96
C ASN A 160 -21.05 -78.96 12.87
N LYS A 161 -21.61 -79.02 11.65
CA LYS A 161 -22.80 -79.79 11.29
C LYS A 161 -22.50 -80.62 10.04
#